data_AF-A0A7S0TQU2-F1
#
_entry.id   AF-A0A7S0TQU2-F1
#
_cell.length_a   1.000
_cell.length_b   1.000
_cell.length_c   1.000
_cell.angle_alpha   90.00
_cell.angle_beta   90.00
_cell.angle_gamma   90.00
#
_symmetry.space_group_name_H-M   'P 1'
#
loop_
_entity.id
_entity.type
_entity.pdbx_description
1 polymer ?
#
loop_
_entity_poly.entity_id
_entity_poly.type
_entity_poly.pdbx_seq_one_letter_code
_entity_poly.pdbx_strand_id
1 'polypeptide(L)'
;RHRMRNDSAVTDFFSAQYRSELVCPSAECGNVSVSFDPYNVVTLQLPQTTDTQVKVTFRFLDASKRRKVVSVTVPKAGNVEMLRTRLGELLGVAHDRIVLADVQSSHFRSLLSDSKLIAKLQS
;
A
#
# COMPACT_ATOMS: atom_id res chain seq x y z
N ARG A 1 12.91 -28.29 -35.91
CA ARG A 1 12.57 -26.98 -36.54
C ARG A 1 11.66 -26.07 -35.69
N HIS A 2 11.10 -26.51 -34.55
CA HIS A 2 10.19 -25.71 -33.71
C HIS A 2 10.85 -24.77 -32.67
N ARG A 3 12.08 -25.07 -32.21
CA ARG A 3 12.78 -24.33 -31.13
C ARG A 3 13.33 -22.93 -31.49
N MET A 4 13.24 -22.49 -32.74
CA MET A 4 13.75 -21.16 -33.17
C MET A 4 12.66 -20.08 -33.29
N ARG A 5 11.38 -20.42 -33.11
CA ARG A 5 10.27 -19.48 -33.31
C ARG A 5 9.55 -19.05 -32.03
N ASN A 6 9.77 -19.71 -30.90
CA ASN A 6 9.17 -19.37 -29.61
C ASN A 6 10.17 -19.62 -28.49
N ASP A 7 11.25 -18.85 -28.46
CA ASP A 7 12.22 -18.84 -27.37
C ASP A 7 11.95 -17.59 -26.52
N SER A 8 10.89 -17.66 -25.71
CA SER A 8 10.43 -16.54 -24.88
C SER A 8 10.50 -16.94 -23.42
N ALA A 9 11.29 -16.21 -22.65
CA ALA A 9 11.36 -16.37 -21.20
C ALA A 9 9.98 -16.23 -20.54
N VAL A 10 9.06 -15.45 -21.13
CA VAL A 10 7.69 -15.32 -20.63
C VAL A 10 6.93 -16.65 -20.70
N THR A 11 7.13 -17.43 -21.77
CA THR A 11 6.53 -18.76 -21.89
C THR A 11 7.16 -19.72 -20.89
N ASP A 12 8.47 -19.67 -20.66
CA ASP A 12 9.14 -20.56 -19.70
C ASP A 12 8.79 -20.25 -18.24
N PHE A 13 8.58 -18.98 -17.88
CA PHE A 13 8.28 -18.56 -16.50
C PHE A 13 6.78 -18.54 -16.16
N PHE A 14 5.91 -18.30 -17.14
CA PHE A 14 4.49 -18.01 -16.87
C PHE A 14 3.50 -18.91 -17.61
N SER A 15 3.95 -19.92 -18.38
CA SER A 15 3.01 -20.89 -18.97
C SER A 15 2.62 -21.97 -17.96
N ALA A 16 1.44 -21.80 -17.35
CA ALA A 16 0.72 -22.92 -16.74
C ALA A 16 -0.23 -23.48 -17.79
N GLN A 17 -0.35 -24.81 -17.89
CA GLN A 17 -1.30 -25.44 -18.81
C GLN A 17 -2.34 -26.20 -17.98
N TYR A 18 -3.62 -25.87 -18.16
CA TYR A 18 -4.70 -26.62 -17.53
C TYR A 18 -4.92 -27.90 -18.32
N ARG A 19 -4.75 -29.06 -17.68
CA ARG A 19 -5.03 -30.38 -18.28
C ARG A 19 -6.50 -30.72 -18.09
N SER A 20 -7.27 -30.72 -19.17
CA SER A 20 -8.64 -31.26 -19.20
C SER A 20 -8.64 -32.63 -19.88
N GLU A 21 -9.38 -33.58 -19.32
CA GLU A 21 -9.52 -34.94 -19.86
C GLU A 21 -10.99 -35.24 -20.11
N LEU A 22 -11.34 -35.55 -21.36
CA LEU A 22 -12.67 -35.93 -21.79
C LEU A 22 -12.66 -37.38 -22.22
N VAL A 23 -13.43 -38.21 -21.51
CA VAL A 23 -13.63 -39.61 -21.86
C VAL A 23 -14.91 -39.72 -22.67
N CYS A 24 -14.83 -40.32 -23.86
CA CYS A 24 -16.00 -40.56 -24.69
C CYS A 24 -16.98 -41.52 -23.96
N PRO A 25 -18.25 -41.15 -23.78
CA PRO A 25 -19.20 -41.94 -22.99
C PRO A 25 -19.75 -43.17 -23.73
N SER A 26 -19.52 -43.32 -25.04
CA SER A 26 -19.94 -44.51 -25.78
C SER A 26 -18.96 -45.66 -25.54
N ALA A 27 -19.50 -46.80 -25.07
CA ALA A 27 -18.75 -48.00 -24.71
C ALA A 27 -17.92 -48.61 -25.86
N GLU A 28 -18.24 -48.24 -27.12
CA GLU A 28 -17.56 -48.71 -28.33
C GLU A 28 -16.41 -47.79 -28.79
N CYS A 29 -16.30 -46.57 -28.25
CA CYS A 29 -15.37 -45.56 -28.73
C CYS A 29 -14.02 -45.57 -28.01
N GLY A 30 -14.02 -45.78 -26.68
CA GLY A 30 -12.78 -45.90 -25.87
C GLY A 30 -11.82 -44.71 -25.90
N ASN A 31 -12.16 -43.63 -26.61
CA ASN A 31 -11.26 -42.52 -26.85
C ASN A 31 -11.21 -41.58 -25.63
N VAL A 32 -9.99 -41.22 -25.27
CA VAL A 32 -9.69 -40.22 -24.24
C VAL A 32 -9.02 -39.04 -24.94
N SER A 33 -9.67 -37.88 -24.88
CA SER A 33 -9.10 -36.64 -25.39
C SER A 33 -8.50 -35.84 -24.23
N VAL A 34 -7.21 -35.54 -24.31
CA VAL A 34 -6.50 -34.72 -23.33
C VAL A 34 -6.13 -33.40 -23.98
N SER A 35 -6.66 -32.29 -23.46
CA SER A 35 -6.35 -30.94 -23.91
C SER A 35 -5.52 -30.21 -22.85
N PHE A 36 -4.54 -29.44 -23.32
CA PHE A 36 -3.70 -28.58 -22.48
C PHE A 36 -3.95 -27.13 -22.87
N ASP A 37 -4.83 -26.47 -22.13
CA ASP A 37 -5.21 -25.09 -22.43
C ASP A 37 -4.21 -24.13 -21.76
N PRO A 38 -3.55 -23.23 -22.51
CA PRO A 38 -2.58 -22.31 -21.95
C PRO A 38 -3.26 -21.29 -21.04
N TYR A 39 -2.88 -21.27 -19.77
CA TYR A 39 -3.29 -20.27 -18.79
C TYR A 39 -2.22 -19.17 -18.73
N ASN A 40 -2.53 -18.00 -19.30
CA ASN A 40 -1.60 -16.86 -19.39
C ASN A 40 -1.98 -15.68 -18.47
N VAL A 41 -2.86 -15.89 -17.48
CA VAL A 41 -3.37 -14.81 -16.64
C VAL A 41 -2.99 -15.06 -15.18
N VAL A 42 -1.97 -14.37 -14.69
CA VAL A 42 -1.62 -14.37 -13.27
C VAL A 42 -2.17 -13.11 -12.63
N THR A 43 -3.02 -13.25 -11.62
CA THR A 43 -3.47 -12.13 -10.78
C THR A 43 -2.36 -11.78 -9.78
N LEU A 44 -1.63 -10.70 -10.06
CA LEU A 44 -0.66 -10.14 -9.11
C LEU A 44 -1.37 -9.15 -8.19
N GLN A 45 -1.17 -9.28 -6.87
CA GLN A 45 -1.62 -8.27 -5.92
C GLN A 45 -0.83 -6.99 -6.16
N LEU A 46 -1.51 -5.90 -6.53
CA LEU A 46 -0.89 -4.59 -6.64
C LEU A 46 -0.33 -4.19 -5.26
N PRO A 47 0.91 -3.66 -5.18
CA PRO A 47 1.47 -3.23 -3.90
C PRO A 47 0.54 -2.18 -3.28
N GLN A 48 -0.03 -2.52 -2.13
CA GLN A 48 -0.90 -1.60 -1.41
C GLN A 48 -0.05 -0.44 -0.87
N THR A 49 -0.53 0.79 -1.05
CA THR A 49 0.13 1.97 -0.49
C THR A 49 0.07 1.90 1.03
N THR A 50 1.20 1.57 1.65
CA THR A 50 1.36 1.49 3.11
C THR A 50 1.48 2.85 3.76
N ASP A 51 1.81 3.88 2.97
CA ASP A 51 2.09 5.22 3.46
C ASP A 51 0.92 6.16 3.20
N THR A 52 0.80 7.17 4.05
CA THR A 52 -0.15 8.26 3.91
C THR A 52 0.55 9.59 4.16
N GLN A 53 0.04 10.65 3.52
CA GLN A 53 0.49 12.01 3.80
C GLN A 53 -0.46 12.68 4.79
N VAL A 54 0.12 13.23 5.85
CA VAL A 54 -0.60 14.01 6.86
C VAL A 54 -0.18 15.46 6.72
N LYS A 55 -1.15 16.33 6.43
CA LYS A 55 -0.94 17.77 6.35
C LYS A 55 -1.09 18.38 7.74
N VAL A 56 -0.01 18.95 8.26
CA VAL A 56 0.03 19.54 9.60
C VAL A 56 0.26 21.04 9.50
N THR A 57 -0.57 21.79 10.24
CA THR A 57 -0.37 23.23 10.42
C THR A 57 0.38 23.46 11.73
N PHE A 58 1.65 23.86 11.63
CA PHE A 58 2.54 24.06 12.77
C PHE A 58 2.65 25.53 13.14
N ARG A 59 2.43 25.85 14.41
CA ARG A 59 2.60 27.20 14.96
C ARG A 59 3.70 27.17 16.02
N PHE A 60 4.70 28.02 15.85
CA PHE A 60 5.75 28.19 16.85
C PHE A 60 5.22 28.96 18.06
N LEU A 61 5.78 28.67 19.23
CA LEU A 61 5.49 29.44 20.46
C LEU A 61 6.07 30.86 20.37
N ASP A 62 7.22 30.99 19.72
CA ASP A 62 7.86 32.27 19.42
C ASP A 62 7.02 33.06 18.40
N ALA A 63 6.48 34.19 18.86
CA ALA A 63 5.60 35.04 18.07
C ALA A 63 6.29 35.68 16.84
N SER A 64 7.63 35.73 16.81
CA SER A 64 8.38 36.22 15.65
C SER A 64 8.35 35.23 14.47
N LYS A 65 8.10 33.95 14.75
CA LYS A 65 8.12 32.89 13.74
C LYS A 65 6.74 32.68 13.13
N ARG A 66 6.69 32.70 11.79
CA ARG A 66 5.45 32.46 11.05
C ARG A 66 5.00 31.00 11.15
N ARG A 67 3.69 30.80 11.15
CA ARG A 67 3.04 29.48 11.01
C ARG A 67 3.49 28.81 9.71
N LYS A 68 3.79 27.52 9.78
CA LYS A 68 4.15 26.68 8.63
C LYS A 68 3.09 25.62 8.40
N VAL A 69 2.89 25.24 7.14
CA VAL A 69 2.04 24.11 6.76
C VAL A 69 2.94 23.10 6.07
N VAL A 70 3.02 21.90 6.62
CA VAL A 70 3.95 20.86 6.17
C VAL A 70 3.16 19.59 5.89
N SER A 71 3.50 18.90 4.80
CA SER A 71 3.00 17.55 4.53
C SER A 71 4.04 16.55 4.98
N VAL A 72 3.66 15.59 5.83
CA VAL A 72 4.56 14.57 6.35
C VAL A 72 4.07 13.20 5.90
N THR A 73 4.95 12.45 5.24
CA THR A 73 4.68 11.06 4.86
C THR A 73 4.97 10.15 6.05
N VAL A 74 3.97 9.38 6.45
CA VAL A 74 4.08 8.38 7.53
C VAL A 74 3.35 7.09 7.13
N PRO A 75 3.78 5.92 7.63
CA PRO A 75 3.04 4.69 7.45
C PRO A 75 1.62 4.81 8.02
N LYS A 76 0.62 4.26 7.31
CA LYS A 76 -0.79 4.22 7.77
C LYS A 76 -0.96 3.46 9.08
N ALA A 77 -0.13 2.43 9.28
CA ALA A 77 -0.06 1.66 10.53
C ALA A 77 0.74 2.39 11.64
N GLY A 78 1.32 3.56 11.34
CA GLY A 78 2.07 4.37 12.29
C GLY A 78 1.19 5.06 13.32
N ASN A 79 1.85 5.64 14.31
CA ASN A 79 1.24 6.34 15.43
C ASN A 79 1.58 7.85 15.40
N VAL A 80 0.94 8.61 16.29
CA VAL A 80 1.16 10.06 16.45
C VAL A 80 2.59 10.38 16.90
N GLU A 81 3.21 9.51 17.69
CA GLU A 81 4.61 9.66 18.10
C GLU A 81 5.56 9.73 16.89
N MET A 82 5.41 8.81 15.93
CA MET A 82 6.20 8.81 14.70
C MET A 82 5.99 10.10 13.89
N LEU A 83 4.74 10.58 13.81
CA LEU A 83 4.45 11.87 13.18
C LEU A 83 5.14 13.03 13.91
N ARG A 84 5.14 13.02 15.25
CA ARG A 84 5.81 14.04 16.07
C ARG A 84 7.31 14.07 15.83
N THR A 85 7.96 12.90 15.80
CA THR A 85 9.39 12.77 15.55
C THR A 85 9.75 13.31 14.16
N ARG A 86 9.00 12.92 13.13
CA ARG A 86 9.21 13.42 11.76
C ARG A 86 8.99 14.93 11.63
N LEU A 87 7.98 15.48 12.30
CA LEU A 87 7.79 16.93 12.36
C LEU A 87 8.95 17.64 13.04
N GLY A 88 9.47 17.07 14.13
CA GLY A 88 10.61 17.61 14.85
C GLY A 88 11.87 17.67 13.98
N GLU A 89 12.17 16.60 13.25
CA GLU A 89 13.27 16.54 12.27
C GLU A 89 13.12 17.62 11.18
N LEU A 90 11.92 17.75 10.60
CA LEU A 90 11.66 18.71 9.51
C LEU A 90 11.70 20.17 9.96
N LEU A 91 11.35 20.45 11.21
CA LEU A 91 11.24 21.81 11.74
C LEU A 91 12.42 22.22 12.62
N GLY A 92 13.34 21.30 12.91
CA GLY A 92 14.46 21.52 13.84
C GLY A 92 13.99 21.77 15.27
N VAL A 93 12.91 21.12 15.70
CA VAL A 93 12.33 21.24 17.05
C VAL A 93 12.38 19.87 17.70
N ALA A 94 12.85 19.81 18.95
CA ALA A 94 12.89 18.56 19.70
C ALA A 94 11.47 18.01 19.90
N HIS A 95 11.29 16.69 19.69
CA HIS A 95 9.97 16.06 19.66
C HIS A 95 9.21 16.22 21.00
N ASP A 96 9.91 16.21 22.13
CA ASP A 96 9.38 16.48 23.48
C ASP A 96 8.73 17.85 23.63
N ARG A 97 9.09 18.82 22.79
CA ARG A 97 8.56 20.19 22.80
C ARG A 97 7.42 20.40 21.80
N ILE A 98 6.92 19.34 21.18
CA ILE A 98 5.86 19.41 20.18
C ILE A 98 4.58 18.79 20.74
N VAL A 99 3.56 19.63 20.90
CA VAL A 99 2.21 19.19 21.25
C VAL A 99 1.35 19.13 19.98
N LEU A 100 0.72 17.98 19.75
CA LEU A 100 -0.18 17.78 18.62
C LEU A 100 -1.63 17.80 19.11
N ALA A 101 -2.49 18.48 18.37
CA ALA A 101 -3.90 18.61 18.68
C ALA A 101 -4.74 18.40 17.42
N ASP A 102 -5.91 17.81 17.60
CA ASP A 102 -6.92 17.68 16.58
C ASP A 102 -7.73 18.97 16.47
N VAL A 103 -7.85 19.50 15.26
CA VAL A 103 -8.54 20.76 14.98
C VAL A 103 -9.59 20.52 13.91
N GLN A 104 -10.85 20.74 14.26
CA GLN A 104 -12.00 20.55 13.38
C GLN A 104 -12.86 21.82 13.39
N SER A 105 -13.24 22.32 12.21
CA SER A 105 -14.06 23.53 12.06
C SER A 105 -13.52 24.74 12.84
N SER A 106 -12.19 24.92 12.87
CA SER A 106 -11.50 25.97 13.64
C SER A 106 -11.56 25.84 15.17
N HIS A 107 -12.02 24.71 15.70
CA HIS A 107 -12.03 24.41 17.13
C HIS A 107 -11.01 23.33 17.48
N PHE A 108 -10.27 23.53 18.57
CA PHE A 108 -9.42 22.48 19.15
C PHE A 108 -10.32 21.43 19.81
N ARG A 109 -10.35 20.23 19.24
CA ARG A 109 -11.21 19.15 19.72
C ARG A 109 -10.57 18.37 20.86
N SER A 110 -9.30 18.00 20.69
CA SER A 110 -8.58 17.20 21.67
C SER A 110 -7.07 17.24 21.43
N LEU A 111 -6.29 16.95 22.47
CA LEU A 111 -4.86 16.66 22.32
C LEU A 111 -4.67 15.24 21.79
N LEU A 112 -3.67 15.03 20.94
CA LEU A 112 -3.36 13.74 20.35
C LEU A 112 -2.33 13.00 21.21
N SER A 113 -2.75 11.85 21.76
CA SER A 113 -1.88 10.91 22.46
C SER A 113 -0.96 10.17 21.50
N ASP A 114 0.24 9.84 21.97
CA ASP A 114 1.33 9.19 21.21
C ASP A 114 0.91 7.85 20.60
N SER A 115 0.10 7.09 21.33
CA SER A 115 -0.42 5.78 20.94
C SER A 115 -1.56 5.83 19.92
N LYS A 116 -2.11 7.01 19.62
CA LYS A 116 -3.20 7.14 18.65
C LYS A 116 -2.67 6.84 17.25
N LEU A 117 -3.40 6.02 16.51
CA LEU A 117 -3.04 5.63 15.14
C LEU A 117 -3.32 6.75 14.15
N ILE A 118 -2.43 6.92 13.17
CA ILE A 118 -2.58 7.91 12.10
C ILE A 118 -3.84 7.66 11.27
N ALA A 119 -4.18 6.40 11.02
CA ALA A 119 -5.40 6.02 10.32
C ALA A 119 -6.70 6.57 10.96
N LYS A 120 -6.69 6.86 12.26
CA LYS A 120 -7.83 7.42 13.01
C LYS A 120 -7.86 8.97 13.05
N LEU A 121 -6.92 9.65 12.39
CA LEU A 121 -6.89 11.11 12.30
C LEU A 121 -7.66 11.64 11.08
N GLN A 122 -7.96 10.79 10.10
CA GLN A 122 -8.62 11.14 8.85
C GLN A 122 -10.08 10.63 8.79
N SER A 123 -10.59 10.06 9.88
CA SER A 123 -11.97 9.54 10.05
C SER A 123 -12.86 10.55 10.77
#